data_AF-A0A356KWX4-F1
#
_entry.id   AF-A0A356KWX4-F1
#
_cell.length_a   1.000
_cell.length_b   1.000
_cell.length_c   1.000
_cell.angle_alpha   90.00
_cell.angle_beta   90.00
_cell.angle_gamma   90.00
#
_symmetry.space_group_name_H-M   'P 1'
#
loop_
_entity.id
_entity.type
_entity.pdbx_description
1 polymer ?
#
loop_
_entity_poly.entity_id
_entity_poly.type
_entity_poly.pdbx_seq_one_letter_code
_entity_poly.pdbx_strand_id
1 'polypeptide(L)'
;MSDDESANERRLRLRDEQRAREAKWLEEHGWYSHYVPLGHGYVNAHTHGIAERFPGQLDFQIVVGVSSKLVSGLFWDLFRRLEAGERFSAGERVSELLRDADVLLQGAREGEREVLRLLLPAKNGALPGETDYPEDYAPLQASLDTENLPPWLED
;
A
#
# COMPACT_ATOMS: atom_id res chain seq x y z
N MET A 1 -15.24 18.43 -36.96
CA MET A 1 -14.93 19.11 -35.69
C MET A 1 -15.80 18.50 -34.60
N SER A 2 -15.28 17.57 -33.80
CA SER A 2 -15.86 17.24 -32.47
C SER A 2 -14.89 16.30 -31.71
N ASP A 3 -13.64 16.71 -31.53
CA ASP A 3 -12.65 15.97 -30.73
C ASP A 3 -12.29 16.76 -29.47
N ASP A 4 -13.30 17.24 -28.74
CA ASP A 4 -13.06 17.94 -27.48
C ASP A 4 -14.19 17.62 -26.49
N GLU A 5 -14.22 16.37 -26.02
CA GLU A 5 -14.65 16.14 -24.64
C GLU A 5 -13.60 16.87 -23.79
N SER A 6 -13.99 17.99 -23.19
CA SER A 6 -13.03 18.88 -22.55
C SER A 6 -12.26 18.09 -21.49
N ALA A 7 -10.95 18.35 -21.33
CA ALA A 7 -10.12 17.62 -20.36
C ALA A 7 -10.71 17.59 -18.93
N ASN A 8 -11.55 18.58 -18.61
CA ASN A 8 -12.31 18.64 -17.37
C ASN A 8 -13.43 17.59 -17.29
N GLU A 9 -14.24 17.42 -18.34
CA GLU A 9 -15.30 16.41 -18.40
C GLU A 9 -14.72 14.99 -18.32
N ARG A 10 -13.62 14.75 -19.05
CA ARG A 10 -12.90 13.48 -18.98
C ARG A 10 -12.39 13.18 -17.57
N ARG A 11 -11.87 14.19 -16.87
CA ARG A 11 -11.40 14.06 -15.49
C ARG A 11 -12.54 13.77 -14.51
N LEU A 12 -13.68 14.44 -14.66
CA LEU A 12 -14.86 14.19 -13.83
C LEU A 12 -15.37 12.75 -14.01
N ARG A 13 -15.51 12.31 -15.25
CA ARG A 13 -15.94 10.95 -15.57
C ARG A 13 -15.01 9.89 -14.96
N LEU A 14 -13.70 10.04 -15.09
CA LEU A 14 -12.74 9.09 -14.52
C LEU A 14 -12.84 9.01 -12.98
N ARG A 15 -13.10 10.14 -12.31
CA ARG A 15 -13.32 10.16 -10.86
C ARG A 15 -14.60 9.44 -10.46
N ASP A 16 -15.69 9.66 -11.21
CA ASP A 16 -16.96 9.00 -10.93
C ASP A 16 -16.86 7.49 -11.17
N GLU A 17 -16.18 7.07 -12.24
CA GLU A 17 -15.88 5.66 -12.51
C GLU A 17 -15.02 5.03 -11.42
N GLN A 18 -14.01 5.76 -10.92
CA GLN A 18 -13.19 5.31 -9.80
C GLN A 18 -14.02 5.14 -8.52
N ARG A 19 -14.82 6.14 -8.14
CA ARG A 19 -15.70 6.07 -6.95
C ARG A 19 -16.71 4.94 -7.04
N ALA A 20 -17.30 4.72 -8.22
CA ALA A 20 -18.21 3.61 -8.43
C ALA A 20 -17.52 2.25 -8.23
N ARG A 21 -16.26 2.12 -8.66
CA ARG A 21 -15.46 0.91 -8.40
C ARG A 21 -15.14 0.76 -6.92
N GLU A 22 -14.70 1.83 -6.25
CA GLU A 22 -14.41 1.81 -4.81
C GLU A 22 -15.64 1.39 -4.00
N ALA A 23 -16.79 2.01 -4.27
CA ALA A 23 -18.05 1.67 -3.60
C ALA A 23 -18.45 0.21 -3.82
N LYS A 24 -18.33 -0.27 -5.06
CA LYS A 24 -18.61 -1.68 -5.39
C LYS A 24 -17.69 -2.63 -4.63
N TRP A 25 -16.38 -2.37 -4.59
CA TRP A 25 -15.43 -3.22 -3.89
C TRP A 25 -15.66 -3.20 -2.37
N LEU A 26 -15.98 -2.02 -1.82
CA LEU A 26 -16.34 -1.90 -0.42
C LEU A 26 -17.63 -2.68 -0.10
N GLU A 27 -18.62 -2.69 -0.99
CA GLU A 27 -19.83 -3.50 -0.83
C GLU A 27 -19.55 -5.00 -0.91
N GLU A 28 -18.79 -5.44 -1.91
CA GLU A 28 -18.53 -6.87 -2.17
C GLU A 28 -17.54 -7.49 -1.17
N HIS A 29 -16.55 -6.72 -0.72
CA HIS A 29 -15.42 -7.21 0.06
C HIS A 29 -15.20 -6.45 1.36
N GLY A 30 -15.89 -5.34 1.62
CA GLY A 30 -15.65 -4.51 2.81
C GLY A 30 -14.28 -3.83 2.83
N TRP A 31 -13.52 -3.89 1.74
CA TRP A 31 -12.26 -3.17 1.57
C TRP A 31 -11.94 -2.99 0.08
N TYR A 32 -11.03 -2.06 -0.22
CA TYR A 32 -10.42 -1.90 -1.53
C TYR A 32 -8.98 -1.40 -1.38
N SER A 33 -8.22 -1.36 -2.47
CA SER A 33 -6.88 -0.77 -2.47
C SER A 33 -6.67 0.21 -3.61
N HIS A 34 -5.78 1.16 -3.35
CA HIS A 34 -5.21 2.05 -4.37
C HIS A 34 -3.78 1.62 -4.68
N TYR A 35 -3.38 1.89 -5.91
CA TYR A 35 -2.00 1.76 -6.39
C TYR A 35 -1.63 3.10 -7.03
N VAL A 36 -0.96 3.97 -6.27
CA VAL A 36 -0.68 5.35 -6.68
C VAL A 36 0.80 5.48 -7.05
N PRO A 37 1.15 5.65 -8.34
CA PRO A 37 2.53 5.89 -8.74
C PRO A 37 3.09 7.16 -8.10
N LEU A 38 4.32 7.09 -7.59
CA LEU A 38 5.02 8.22 -6.94
C LEU A 38 6.18 8.77 -7.78
N GLY A 39 6.32 8.37 -9.05
CA GLY A 39 7.50 8.69 -9.85
C GLY A 39 8.63 7.67 -9.67
N HIS A 40 9.61 7.69 -10.58
CA HIS A 40 10.81 6.82 -10.56
C HIS A 40 10.57 5.31 -10.35
N GLY A 41 9.39 4.81 -10.71
CA GLY A 41 9.01 3.40 -10.53
C GLY A 41 8.53 3.04 -9.13
N TYR A 42 8.42 3.99 -8.21
CA TYR A 42 7.85 3.81 -6.88
C TYR A 42 6.32 3.93 -6.90
N VAL A 43 5.70 3.35 -5.87
CA VAL A 43 4.25 3.38 -5.67
C VAL A 43 3.95 3.55 -4.19
N ASN A 44 2.89 4.29 -3.87
CA ASN A 44 2.17 4.24 -2.61
C ASN A 44 0.91 3.40 -2.85
N ALA A 45 0.96 2.14 -2.46
CA ALA A 45 -0.20 1.28 -2.50
C ALA A 45 -0.75 1.12 -1.09
N HIS A 46 -2.04 1.32 -0.91
CA HIS A 46 -2.65 1.25 0.41
C HIS A 46 -4.10 0.78 0.34
N THR A 47 -4.59 0.21 1.44
CA THR A 47 -5.98 -0.24 1.57
C THR A 47 -6.87 0.82 2.19
N HIS A 48 -8.17 0.60 2.03
CA HIS A 48 -9.26 1.31 2.70
C HIS A 48 -10.33 0.29 3.11
N GLY A 49 -11.03 0.52 4.22
CA GLY A 49 -12.13 -0.33 4.69
C GLY A 49 -11.73 -1.42 5.69
N ILE A 50 -10.43 -1.69 5.85
CA ILE A 50 -9.96 -2.75 6.76
C ILE A 50 -10.31 -2.39 8.21
N ALA A 51 -10.07 -1.14 8.62
CA ALA A 51 -10.32 -0.69 9.98
C ALA A 51 -11.82 -0.73 10.36
N GLU A 52 -12.68 -0.40 9.40
CA GLU A 52 -14.13 -0.45 9.54
C GLU A 52 -14.65 -1.88 9.63
N ARG A 53 -14.09 -2.79 8.83
CA ARG A 53 -14.50 -4.20 8.80
C ARG A 53 -13.95 -5.02 9.97
N PHE A 54 -12.73 -4.71 10.42
CA PHE A 54 -12.03 -5.43 11.49
C PHE A 54 -11.63 -4.45 12.61
N PRO A 55 -12.49 -4.25 13.63
CA PRO A 55 -12.21 -3.33 14.71
C PRO A 55 -10.86 -3.58 15.38
N GLY A 56 -10.06 -2.52 15.53
CA GLY A 56 -8.71 -2.58 16.11
C GLY A 56 -7.62 -3.03 15.13
N GLN A 57 -7.92 -3.10 13.83
CA GLN A 57 -6.92 -3.25 12.78
C GLN A 57 -6.76 -1.94 12.00
N LEU A 58 -5.57 -1.72 11.45
CA LEU A 58 -5.28 -0.59 10.58
C LEU A 58 -5.27 -1.04 9.12
N ASP A 59 -5.48 -0.09 8.22
CA ASP A 59 -5.25 -0.32 6.80
C ASP A 59 -3.76 -0.60 6.51
N PHE A 60 -3.50 -1.34 5.44
CA PHE A 60 -2.16 -1.73 5.04
C PHE A 60 -1.58 -0.77 3.99
N GLN A 61 -0.26 -0.64 3.99
CA GLN A 61 0.46 0.19 3.02
C GLN A 61 1.75 -0.49 2.53
N ILE A 62 2.11 -0.25 1.27
CA ILE A 62 3.41 -0.59 0.68
C ILE A 62 3.93 0.66 -0.04
N VAL A 63 5.17 1.08 0.29
CA VAL A 63 5.83 2.26 -0.32
C VAL A 63 7.17 1.86 -0.93
N VAL A 64 7.14 1.12 -2.05
CA VAL A 64 8.33 0.69 -2.80
C VAL A 64 7.95 0.29 -4.23
N GLY A 65 8.89 0.37 -5.15
CA GLY A 65 8.69 -0.05 -6.54
C GLY A 65 8.52 -1.56 -6.69
N VAL A 66 7.27 -2.02 -6.62
CA VAL A 66 6.87 -3.41 -6.85
C VAL A 66 5.63 -3.49 -7.73
N SER A 67 5.48 -4.58 -8.49
CA SER A 67 4.33 -4.74 -9.38
C SER A 67 3.00 -4.72 -8.63
N SER A 68 1.96 -4.16 -9.26
CA SER A 68 0.59 -4.18 -8.72
C SER A 68 0.06 -5.59 -8.46
N LYS A 69 0.53 -6.59 -9.20
CA LYS A 69 0.20 -8.01 -8.98
C LYS A 69 0.71 -8.51 -7.63
N LEU A 70 1.96 -8.18 -7.28
CA LEU A 70 2.54 -8.56 -5.99
C LEU A 70 1.81 -7.85 -4.84
N VAL A 71 1.60 -6.54 -4.97
CA VAL A 71 0.83 -5.73 -4.00
C VAL A 71 -0.55 -6.34 -3.76
N SER A 72 -1.29 -6.63 -4.83
CA SER A 72 -2.62 -7.22 -4.72
C SER A 72 -2.60 -8.59 -4.03
N GLY A 73 -1.61 -9.43 -4.34
CA GLY A 73 -1.42 -10.72 -3.67
C GLY A 73 -1.20 -10.57 -2.17
N LEU A 74 -0.25 -9.72 -1.77
CA LEU A 74 0.08 -9.46 -0.36
C LEU A 74 -1.14 -8.95 0.43
N PHE A 75 -1.88 -7.98 -0.13
CA PHE A 75 -3.08 -7.46 0.54
C PHE A 75 -4.19 -8.50 0.65
N TRP A 76 -4.40 -9.32 -0.38
CA TRP A 76 -5.37 -10.42 -0.30
C TRP A 76 -4.98 -11.47 0.74
N ASP A 77 -3.70 -11.81 0.86
CA ASP A 77 -3.24 -12.80 1.83
C ASP A 77 -3.37 -12.28 3.27
N LEU A 78 -3.01 -11.02 3.52
CA LEU A 78 -3.26 -10.36 4.81
C LEU A 78 -4.76 -10.31 5.14
N PHE A 79 -5.60 -9.93 4.16
CA PHE A 79 -7.04 -9.88 4.36
C PHE A 79 -7.63 -11.24 4.72
N ARG A 80 -7.23 -12.32 4.03
CA ARG A 80 -7.67 -13.68 4.36
C ARG A 80 -7.24 -14.12 5.75
N ARG A 81 -6.05 -13.70 6.19
CA ARG A 81 -5.58 -13.95 7.56
C ARG A 81 -6.41 -13.20 8.59
N LEU A 82 -6.79 -11.95 8.33
CA LEU A 82 -7.75 -11.21 9.16
C LEU A 82 -9.12 -11.92 9.25
N GLU A 83 -9.62 -12.42 8.12
CA GLU A 83 -10.87 -13.21 8.06
C GLU A 83 -10.75 -14.52 8.87
N ALA A 84 -9.58 -15.15 8.89
CA ALA A 84 -9.28 -16.32 9.70
C ALA A 84 -9.10 -16.00 11.21
N GLY A 85 -9.16 -14.73 11.60
CA GLY A 85 -9.09 -14.28 12.99
C GLY A 85 -7.72 -13.78 13.43
N GLU A 86 -6.73 -13.78 12.55
CA GLU A 86 -5.42 -13.21 12.86
C GLU A 86 -5.50 -11.68 13.00
N ARG A 87 -4.60 -11.10 13.78
CA ARG A 87 -4.52 -9.66 14.04
C ARG A 87 -3.07 -9.24 13.95
N PHE A 88 -2.85 -8.09 13.34
CA PHE A 88 -1.54 -7.55 13.05
C PHE A 88 -1.26 -6.30 13.88
N SER A 89 0.02 -6.10 14.19
CA SER A 89 0.48 -4.93 14.95
C SER A 89 1.84 -4.42 14.46
N ALA A 90 2.15 -3.17 14.78
CA ALA A 90 3.45 -2.59 14.43
C ALA A 90 4.58 -3.30 15.19
N GLY A 91 5.70 -3.53 14.51
CA GLY A 91 6.86 -4.28 15.01
C GLY A 91 6.80 -5.78 14.75
N GLU A 92 5.69 -6.29 14.23
CA GLU A 92 5.51 -7.72 13.94
C GLU A 92 6.18 -8.15 12.64
N ARG A 93 6.87 -9.29 12.68
CA ARG A 93 7.34 -9.99 11.47
C ARG A 93 6.28 -10.97 11.02
N VAL A 94 5.83 -10.81 9.79
CA VAL A 94 4.81 -11.64 9.18
C VAL A 94 5.48 -12.54 8.16
N SER A 95 5.56 -13.83 8.51
CA SER A 95 6.06 -14.88 7.64
C SER A 95 4.99 -15.35 6.65
N GLU A 96 5.40 -16.17 5.68
CA GLU A 96 4.54 -16.87 4.70
C GLU A 96 3.78 -15.96 3.72
N LEU A 97 3.96 -14.63 3.79
CA LEU A 97 3.53 -13.72 2.72
C LEU A 97 4.45 -13.80 1.50
N LEU A 98 5.74 -14.07 1.73
CA LEU A 98 6.74 -14.35 0.71
C LEU A 98 7.33 -15.73 1.01
N ARG A 99 7.73 -16.46 -0.04
CA ARG A 99 8.14 -17.87 0.05
C ARG A 99 9.30 -18.11 1.04
N ASP A 100 10.27 -17.20 1.08
CA ASP A 100 11.55 -17.41 1.77
C ASP A 100 11.98 -16.18 2.57
N ALA A 101 11.05 -15.27 2.90
CA ALA A 101 11.37 -14.06 3.63
C ALA A 101 10.17 -13.52 4.40
N ASP A 102 10.45 -12.89 5.54
CA ASP A 102 9.44 -12.20 6.33
C ASP A 102 9.22 -10.78 5.82
N VAL A 103 8.04 -10.24 6.11
CA VAL A 103 7.73 -8.82 5.97
C VAL A 103 7.64 -8.23 7.37
N LEU A 104 8.25 -7.05 7.60
CA LEU A 104 8.08 -6.34 8.87
C LEU A 104 6.92 -5.35 8.75
N LEU A 105 6.02 -5.35 9.73
CA LEU A 105 4.98 -4.35 9.85
C LEU A 105 5.48 -3.16 10.65
N GLN A 106 5.34 -1.96 10.10
CA GLN A 106 5.70 -0.71 10.74
C GLN A 106 4.49 0.22 10.78
N GLY A 107 4.24 0.86 11.93
CA GLY A 107 3.25 1.94 11.99
C GLY A 107 3.74 3.14 11.18
N ALA A 108 2.88 3.68 10.31
CA ALA A 108 3.18 4.85 9.49
C ALA A 108 1.94 5.75 9.36
N ARG A 109 2.12 6.93 8.75
CA ARG A 109 1.04 7.85 8.43
C ARG A 109 0.83 7.96 6.92
N GLU A 110 -0.43 7.91 6.53
CA GLU A 110 -0.93 8.25 5.20
C GLU A 110 -1.87 9.45 5.36
N GLY A 111 -1.31 10.65 5.21
CA GLY A 111 -1.97 11.90 5.60
C GLY A 111 -2.33 11.93 7.09
N GLU A 112 -3.63 12.07 7.37
CA GLU A 112 -4.16 12.10 8.74
C GLU A 112 -4.43 10.71 9.34
N ARG A 113 -4.27 9.62 8.57
CA ARG A 113 -4.61 8.25 8.99
C ARG A 113 -3.37 7.45 9.37
N GLU A 114 -3.48 6.64 10.41
CA GLU A 114 -2.48 5.62 10.77
C GLU A 114 -2.68 4.35 9.93
N VAL A 115 -1.58 3.80 9.43
CA VAL A 115 -1.56 2.58 8.61
C VAL A 115 -0.46 1.62 9.10
N LEU A 116 -0.61 0.34 8.81
CA LEU A 116 0.45 -0.67 8.93
C LEU A 116 1.16 -0.81 7.61
N ARG A 117 2.36 -0.25 7.52
CA ARG A 117 3.23 -0.40 6.37
C ARG A 117 3.94 -1.74 6.39
N LEU A 118 3.86 -2.45 5.28
CA LEU A 118 4.66 -3.63 4.97
C LEU A 118 6.02 -3.17 4.46
N LEU A 119 7.07 -3.45 5.24
CA LEU A 119 8.45 -3.32 4.81
C LEU A 119 8.88 -4.62 4.16
N LEU A 120 9.12 -4.56 2.85
CA LEU A 120 9.51 -5.71 2.05
C LEU A 120 11.02 -5.96 2.18
N PRO A 121 11.42 -7.22 2.26
CA PRO A 121 12.82 -7.59 2.33
C PRO A 121 13.51 -7.37 0.98
N ALA A 122 14.82 -7.15 1.03
CA ALA A 122 15.68 -7.17 -0.14
C ALA A 122 15.89 -8.62 -0.64
N LYS A 123 16.56 -8.78 -1.79
CA LYS A 123 16.78 -10.10 -2.41
C LYS A 123 17.54 -11.09 -1.52
N ASN A 124 18.36 -10.59 -0.61
CA ASN A 124 19.11 -11.38 0.39
C ASN A 124 18.29 -11.67 1.66
N GLY A 125 17.02 -11.26 1.72
CA GLY A 125 16.14 -11.46 2.86
C GLY A 125 16.27 -10.37 3.94
N ALA A 126 17.23 -9.45 3.83
CA ALA A 126 17.39 -8.38 4.80
C ALA A 126 16.18 -7.44 4.76
N LEU A 127 15.74 -6.95 5.92
CA LEU A 127 14.70 -5.94 6.09
C LEU A 127 15.29 -4.54 6.27
N PRO A 128 14.53 -3.46 6.01
CA PRO A 128 15.00 -2.10 6.28
C PRO A 128 15.52 -1.94 7.71
N GLY A 129 16.75 -1.43 7.84
CA GLY A 129 17.44 -1.27 9.13
C GLY A 129 18.38 -2.43 9.52
N GLU A 130 18.41 -3.52 8.75
CA GLU A 130 19.40 -4.58 8.91
C GLU A 130 20.67 -4.30 8.10
N THR A 131 21.83 -4.81 8.57
CA THR A 131 23.17 -4.49 8.03
C THR A 131 23.32 -4.70 6.52
N ASP A 132 22.64 -5.71 5.97
CA ASP A 132 22.76 -6.06 4.55
C ASP A 132 21.61 -5.51 3.70
N TYR A 133 20.83 -4.57 4.22
CA TYR A 133 19.74 -3.94 3.47
C TYR A 133 20.27 -2.88 2.50
N PRO A 134 19.94 -2.94 1.19
CA PRO A 134 20.42 -1.97 0.21
C PRO A 134 19.99 -0.54 0.54
N GLU A 135 20.96 0.38 0.62
CA GLU A 135 20.72 1.79 0.96
C GLU A 135 19.76 2.47 -0.02
N ASP A 136 19.77 2.10 -1.31
CA ASP A 136 18.91 2.71 -2.35
C ASP A 136 17.40 2.42 -2.16
N TYR A 137 17.05 1.40 -1.37
CA TYR A 137 15.67 0.99 -1.13
C TYR A 137 15.14 1.40 0.26
N ALA A 138 16.02 1.90 1.13
CA ALA A 138 15.71 2.19 2.53
C ALA A 138 14.89 3.48 2.76
N PRO A 139 15.15 4.61 2.05
CA PRO A 139 14.57 5.91 2.41
C PRO A 139 13.05 5.95 2.33
N LEU A 140 12.46 5.23 1.38
CA LEU A 140 11.01 5.30 1.12
C LEU A 140 10.22 4.32 1.98
N GLN A 141 10.74 3.10 2.15
CA GLN A 141 10.07 2.11 2.97
C GLN A 141 10.08 2.52 4.44
N ALA A 142 11.20 3.07 4.92
CA ALA A 142 11.37 3.46 6.32
C ALA A 142 10.79 4.85 6.69
N SER A 143 10.36 5.67 5.71
CA SER A 143 9.79 6.99 6.02
C SER A 143 8.47 6.86 6.77
N LEU A 144 8.36 7.36 7.99
CA LEU A 144 7.11 7.28 8.76
C LEU A 144 5.99 8.14 8.18
N ASP A 145 6.32 9.07 7.28
CA ASP A 145 5.40 10.01 6.65
C ASP A 145 5.53 9.95 5.12
N THR A 146 4.39 9.86 4.46
CA THR A 146 4.24 9.82 2.99
C THR A 146 3.88 11.16 2.38
N GLU A 147 3.56 12.18 3.20
CA GLU A 147 3.37 13.56 2.73
C GLU A 147 4.71 14.27 2.50
N ASN A 148 5.74 13.86 3.25
CA ASN A 148 7.09 14.40 3.15
C ASN A 148 8.03 13.42 2.43
N LEU A 149 7.65 12.99 1.23
CA LEU A 149 8.57 12.22 0.40
C LEU A 149 9.80 13.07 0.06
N PRO A 150 10.97 12.44 -0.11
CA PRO A 150 12.16 13.19 -0.47
C PRO A 150 11.95 13.95 -1.79
N PRO A 151 12.44 15.20 -1.93
CA PRO A 151 12.19 16.03 -3.12
C PRO A 151 12.61 15.39 -4.45
N TRP A 152 13.56 14.46 -4.43
CA TRP A 152 14.02 13.73 -5.61
C TRP A 152 13.06 12.61 -6.07
N LEU A 153 11.92 12.42 -5.40
CA LEU A 153 10.82 11.58 -5.89
C LEU A 153 9.76 12.37 -6.66
N GLU A 154 9.74 13.69 -6.57
CA GLU A 154 8.63 14.51 -7.08
C GLU A 154 8.72 14.83 -8.60
N ASP A 155 9.73 14.30 -9.32
CA ASP A 155 9.99 14.56 -10.76
C ASP A 155 9.63 13.40 -11.71
#